data_AF-A0A1S4DFN6-F1
#
_entry.id   AF-A0A1S4DFN6-F1
#
_cell.length_a   1.000
_cell.length_b   1.000
_cell.length_c   1.000
_cell.angle_alpha   90.00
_cell.angle_beta   90.00
_cell.angle_gamma   90.00
#
_symmetry.space_group_name_H-M   'P 1'
#
loop_
_entity.id
_entity.type
_entity.pdbx_description
1 polymer ?
#
loop_
_entity_poly.entity_id
_entity_poly.type
_entity_poly.pdbx_seq_one_letter_code
_entity_poly.pdbx_strand_id
1 'polypeptide(L)'
;MPLDVAKSQSKIGFNPILGGNKGDVTVVPWKFDQEKCRKAFCRMGIVDELPFSFVEKKGFMNFMKVAQPFFRIPSRRTVTRDCFDLFNDEKLDNASSNDVTVKELSKKLTKWGTNSMN
;
A
#
# COMPACT_ATOMS: atom_id res chain seq x y z
N MET A 1 4.84 36.85 25.64
CA MET A 1 3.70 35.94 25.86
C MET A 1 4.09 34.58 25.30
N PRO A 2 4.04 33.48 26.05
CA PRO A 2 4.30 32.15 25.50
C PRO A 2 3.11 31.74 24.62
N LEU A 3 3.40 31.24 23.41
CA LEU A 3 2.38 30.67 22.52
C LEU A 3 1.82 29.41 23.17
N ASP A 4 0.52 29.41 23.44
CA ASP A 4 -0.23 28.21 23.83
C ASP A 4 -0.04 27.15 22.75
N VAL A 5 0.71 26.10 23.08
CA VAL A 5 0.78 24.87 22.28
C VAL A 5 -0.62 24.27 22.33
N ALA A 6 -1.42 24.54 21.30
CA ALA A 6 -2.73 23.94 21.12
C ALA A 6 -2.59 22.42 21.21
N LYS A 7 -3.02 21.85 22.33
CA LYS A 7 -3.10 20.41 22.54
C LYS A 7 -4.21 19.89 21.62
N SER A 8 -3.89 19.61 20.36
CA SER A 8 -4.85 19.03 19.42
C SER A 8 -5.22 17.64 19.89
N GLN A 9 -6.52 17.38 20.06
CA GLN A 9 -7.05 16.09 20.46
C GLN A 9 -6.65 15.01 19.43
N SER A 10 -6.08 13.91 19.92
CA SER A 10 -5.83 12.71 19.12
C SER A 10 -7.15 12.16 18.58
N LYS A 11 -7.25 11.93 17.26
CA LYS A 11 -8.40 11.21 16.72
C LYS A 11 -8.36 9.78 17.29
N ILE A 12 -9.50 9.30 17.78
CA ILE A 12 -9.61 7.96 18.36
C ILE A 12 -10.09 7.00 17.28
N GLY A 13 -9.43 5.86 17.18
CA GLY A 13 -9.81 4.73 16.36
C GLY A 13 -10.46 3.64 17.21
N PHE A 14 -11.32 2.86 16.57
CA PHE A 14 -12.07 1.78 17.19
C PHE A 14 -11.77 0.52 16.39
N ASN A 15 -11.04 -0.43 16.98
CA ASN A 15 -10.74 -1.71 16.35
C ASN A 15 -11.49 -2.85 17.05
N PRO A 16 -12.12 -3.77 16.32
CA PRO A 16 -12.78 -4.92 16.92
C PRO A 16 -11.76 -5.82 17.62
N ILE A 17 -12.13 -6.36 18.79
CA ILE A 17 -11.28 -7.29 19.54
C ILE A 17 -11.39 -8.68 18.90
N LEU A 18 -10.25 -9.23 18.47
CA LEU A 18 -10.20 -10.57 17.91
C LEU A 18 -10.54 -11.59 19.02
N GLY A 19 -11.67 -12.29 18.89
CA GLY A 19 -12.16 -13.26 19.88
C GLY A 19 -13.05 -12.69 20.99
N GLY A 20 -13.40 -11.40 20.93
CA GLY A 20 -14.35 -10.76 21.85
C GLY A 20 -15.82 -11.02 21.48
N ASN A 21 -16.73 -10.72 22.42
CA ASN A 21 -18.17 -10.75 22.16
C ASN A 21 -18.56 -9.70 21.10
N LYS A 22 -19.71 -9.89 20.42
CA LYS A 22 -20.24 -8.89 19.46
C LYS A 22 -20.38 -7.53 20.14
N GLY A 23 -19.57 -6.56 19.75
CA GLY A 23 -19.58 -5.18 20.29
C GLY A 23 -18.33 -4.80 21.09
N ASP A 24 -17.41 -5.73 21.34
CA ASP A 24 -16.17 -5.46 22.07
C ASP A 24 -15.13 -4.79 21.15
N VAL A 25 -14.71 -3.58 21.52
CA VAL A 25 -13.89 -2.70 20.69
C VAL A 25 -12.78 -2.07 21.52
N THR A 26 -11.55 -2.18 21.04
CA THR A 26 -10.41 -1.50 21.65
C THR A 26 -10.29 -0.09 21.12
N VAL A 27 -10.20 0.87 22.06
CA VAL A 27 -9.84 2.25 21.79
C VAL A 27 -8.36 2.29 21.43
N VAL A 28 -8.05 2.59 20.17
CA VAL A 28 -6.68 2.75 19.68
C VAL A 28 -6.44 4.21 19.29
N PRO A 29 -5.23 4.75 19.48
CA PRO A 29 -4.90 6.04 18.91
C PRO A 29 -4.95 5.94 17.38
N TRP A 30 -5.83 6.73 16.74
CA TRP A 30 -5.85 6.80 15.29
C TRP A 30 -4.65 7.61 14.82
N LYS A 31 -3.79 6.99 14.02
CA LYS A 31 -2.62 7.63 13.43
C LYS A 31 -2.74 7.56 11.92
N PHE A 32 -2.61 8.72 11.28
CA PHE A 32 -2.49 8.79 9.85
C PHE A 32 -1.21 8.10 9.37
N ASP A 33 -1.34 7.24 8.36
CA ASP A 33 -0.23 6.52 7.74
C ASP A 33 0.02 7.05 6.33
N GLN A 34 1.06 7.87 6.23
CA GLN A 34 1.47 8.51 4.98
C GLN A 34 1.86 7.50 3.91
N GLU A 35 2.52 6.40 4.29
CA GLU A 35 3.03 5.41 3.33
C GLU A 35 1.87 4.59 2.75
N LYS A 36 0.91 4.19 3.58
CA LYS A 36 -0.31 3.51 3.11
C LYS A 36 -1.09 4.38 2.12
N CYS A 37 -1.32 5.65 2.44
CA CYS A 37 -1.98 6.56 1.50
C CYS A 37 -1.18 6.75 0.21
N ARG A 38 0.16 6.83 0.29
CA ARG A 38 1.01 6.97 -0.90
C ARG A 38 0.94 5.74 -1.80
N LYS A 39 1.01 4.53 -1.24
CA LYS A 39 0.85 3.27 -1.98
C LYS A 39 -0.54 3.17 -2.63
N ALA A 40 -1.61 3.52 -1.91
CA ALA A 40 -2.96 3.54 -2.47
C ALA A 40 -3.10 4.54 -3.62
N PHE A 41 -2.50 5.73 -3.48
CA PHE A 41 -2.46 6.74 -4.53
C PHE A 41 -1.72 6.26 -5.78
N CYS A 42 -0.55 5.63 -5.62
CA CYS A 42 0.21 5.07 -6.75
C CYS A 42 -0.56 3.94 -7.46
N ARG A 43 -1.24 3.06 -6.70
CA ARG A 43 -2.12 2.02 -7.28
C ARG A 43 -3.23 2.63 -8.12
N MET A 44 -3.91 3.68 -7.62
CA MET A 44 -4.90 4.42 -8.38
C MET A 44 -4.30 5.00 -9.67
N GLY A 45 -3.13 5.64 -9.59
CA GLY A 45 -2.46 6.20 -10.77
C GLY A 45 -2.10 5.15 -11.84
N ILE A 46 -1.78 3.92 -11.43
CA ILE A 46 -1.51 2.80 -12.33
C ILE A 46 -2.81 2.28 -12.97
N VAL A 47 -3.84 2.03 -12.16
CA VAL A 47 -5.13 1.48 -12.62
C VAL A 47 -5.87 2.44 -13.54
N ASP A 48 -5.87 3.73 -13.21
CA ASP A 48 -6.58 4.78 -13.95
C ASP A 48 -5.69 5.45 -15.01
N GLU A 49 -4.47 4.94 -15.25
CA GLU A 49 -3.50 5.44 -16.22
C GLU A 49 -3.25 6.96 -16.15
N LEU A 50 -3.19 7.50 -14.93
CA LEU A 50 -3.10 8.95 -14.72
C LEU A 50 -1.68 9.46 -15.06
N PRO A 51 -1.57 10.64 -15.72
CA PRO A 51 -0.29 11.31 -15.87
C PRO A 51 0.36 11.58 -14.50
N PHE A 52 1.67 11.34 -14.35
CA PHE A 52 2.36 11.60 -13.08
C PHE A 52 2.33 13.08 -12.64
N SER A 53 2.05 14.01 -13.56
CA SER A 53 1.83 15.42 -13.25
C SER A 53 0.47 15.70 -12.60
N PHE A 54 -0.42 14.71 -12.49
CA PHE A 54 -1.73 14.84 -11.88
C PHE A 54 -1.66 15.33 -10.43
N VAL A 55 -0.67 14.87 -9.66
CA VAL A 55 -0.46 15.30 -8.26
C VAL A 55 -0.18 16.80 -8.11
N GLU A 56 0.30 17.44 -9.18
CA GLU A 56 0.65 18.85 -9.19
C GLU A 56 -0.50 19.75 -9.66
N LYS A 57 -1.62 19.16 -10.08
CA LYS A 57 -2.79 19.93 -10.54
C LYS A 57 -3.45 20.61 -9.33
N LYS A 58 -3.69 21.92 -9.44
CA LYS A 58 -4.29 22.74 -8.39
C LYS A 58 -5.61 22.15 -7.87
N GLY A 59 -6.46 21.63 -8.76
CA GLY A 59 -7.73 21.00 -8.39
C GLY A 59 -7.53 19.80 -7.46
N PHE A 60 -6.62 18.89 -7.82
CA PHE A 60 -6.28 17.74 -6.99
C PHE A 60 -5.67 18.16 -5.65
N MET A 61 -4.74 19.12 -5.66
CA MET A 61 -4.12 19.62 -4.42
C MET A 61 -5.17 20.21 -3.45
N ASN A 62 -6.11 21.00 -3.97
CA ASN A 62 -7.17 21.59 -3.16
C ASN A 62 -8.14 20.53 -2.65
N PHE A 63 -8.50 19.56 -3.48
CA PHE A 63 -9.32 18.41 -3.09
C PHE A 63 -8.66 17.63 -1.94
N MET A 64 -7.37 17.27 -2.07
CA MET A 64 -6.65 16.51 -1.06
C MET A 64 -6.47 17.26 0.26
N LYS A 65 -6.32 18.59 0.22
CA LYS A 65 -6.29 19.40 1.46
C LYS A 65 -7.58 19.29 2.28
N VAL A 66 -8.72 19.05 1.63
CA VAL A 66 -10.01 18.84 2.31
C VAL A 66 -10.19 17.37 2.68
N ALA A 67 -9.91 16.46 1.76
CA ALA A 67 -10.13 15.02 1.95
C ALA A 67 -9.17 14.39 2.98
N GLN A 68 -7.89 14.76 2.94
CA GLN A 68 -6.86 14.28 3.85
C GLN A 68 -5.79 15.37 4.09
N PRO A 69 -6.00 16.29 5.04
CA PRO A 69 -5.09 17.41 5.30
C PRO A 69 -3.68 16.99 5.72
N PHE A 70 -3.53 15.79 6.31
CA PHE A 70 -2.23 15.29 6.76
C PHE A 70 -1.42 14.62 5.65
N PHE A 71 -2.03 14.35 4.49
CA PHE A 71 -1.33 13.73 3.38
C PHE A 71 -0.38 14.73 2.72
N ARG A 72 0.91 14.46 2.83
CA ARG A 72 1.92 15.19 2.09
C ARG A 72 1.88 14.72 0.65
N ILE A 73 1.36 15.56 -0.24
CA ILE A 73 1.25 15.26 -1.66
C ILE A 73 2.68 15.06 -2.22
N PRO A 74 3.00 13.87 -2.77
CA PRO A 74 4.31 13.61 -3.34
C PRO A 74 4.54 14.45 -4.60
N SER A 75 5.81 14.73 -4.91
CA SER A 75 6.17 15.34 -6.19
C SER A 75 5.96 14.35 -7.34
N ARG A 76 5.81 14.84 -8.57
CA ARG A 76 5.76 13.98 -9.77
C ARG A 76 6.94 13.00 -9.84
N ARG A 77 8.15 13.45 -9.50
CA ARG A 77 9.36 12.61 -9.49
C ARG A 77 9.25 11.50 -8.45
N THR A 78 8.68 11.80 -7.29
CA THR A 78 8.46 10.82 -6.22
C THR A 78 7.43 9.78 -6.65
N VAL A 79 6.29 10.21 -7.22
CA VAL A 79 5.25 9.30 -7.73
C VAL A 79 5.81 8.34 -8.78
N THR A 80 6.61 8.84 -9.74
CA THR A 80 7.23 7.97 -10.74
C THR A 80 8.11 6.90 -10.10
N ARG A 81 8.90 7.25 -9.07
CA ARG A 81 9.73 6.28 -8.34
C ARG A 81 8.88 5.28 -7.56
N ASP A 82 7.90 5.76 -6.80
CA ASP A 82 6.99 4.91 -6.02
C ASP A 82 6.24 3.90 -6.93
N CYS A 83 5.77 4.33 -8.11
CA CYS A 83 5.13 3.42 -9.07
C CYS A 83 6.12 2.38 -9.64
N PHE A 84 7.37 2.78 -9.88
CA PHE A 84 8.41 1.85 -10.34
C PHE A 84 8.81 0.84 -9.26
N ASP A 85 8.90 1.29 -8.01
CA ASP A 85 9.19 0.42 -6.87
C ASP A 85 8.06 -0.61 -6.68
N LEU A 86 6.80 -0.18 -6.76
CA LEU A 86 5.64 -1.09 -6.74
C LEU A 86 5.68 -2.16 -7.84
N PHE A 87 6.09 -1.78 -9.05
CA PHE A 87 6.26 -2.73 -10.15
C PHE A 87 7.37 -3.74 -9.87
N ASN A 88 8.50 -3.30 -9.29
CA ASN A 88 9.60 -4.20 -8.93
C ASN A 88 9.20 -5.17 -7.82
N ASP A 89 8.49 -4.69 -6.80
CA ASP A 89 7.98 -5.52 -5.71
C ASP A 89 7.06 -6.61 -6.29
N GLU A 90 6.11 -6.25 -7.14
CA GLU A 90 5.20 -7.21 -7.77
C GLU A 90 5.93 -8.18 -8.70
N LYS A 91 6.98 -7.72 -9.41
CA LYS A 91 7.82 -8.58 -10.25
C LYS A 91 8.61 -9.60 -9.41
N LEU A 92 9.15 -9.19 -8.27
CA LEU A 92 9.87 -10.09 -7.36
C LEU A 92 8.94 -11.13 -6.74
N ASP A 93 7.76 -10.70 -6.30
CA ASP A 93 6.73 -11.60 -5.77
C ASP A 93 6.28 -12.63 -6.82
N ASN A 94 6.07 -12.18 -8.06
CA ASN A 94 5.74 -13.05 -9.18
C ASN A 94 6.88 -14.02 -9.51
N ALA A 95 8.13 -13.56 -9.52
CA ALA A 95 9.29 -14.40 -9.78
C ALA A 95 9.49 -15.48 -8.71
N SER A 96 9.35 -15.12 -7.42
CA SER A 96 9.45 -16.08 -6.32
C SER A 96 8.32 -17.10 -6.33
N SER A 97 7.09 -16.68 -6.67
CA SER A 97 5.96 -17.59 -6.85
C SER A 97 6.22 -18.57 -8.00
N ASN A 98 6.76 -18.09 -9.12
CA ASN A 98 7.12 -18.94 -10.25
C ASN A 98 8.21 -19.95 -9.88
N ASP A 99 9.26 -19.55 -9.16
CA ASP A 99 10.32 -20.47 -8.70
C ASP A 99 9.75 -21.61 -7.84
N VAL A 100 8.86 -21.28 -6.90
CA VAL A 100 8.20 -22.29 -6.05
C VAL A 100 7.37 -23.25 -6.89
N THR A 101 6.60 -22.77 -7.86
CA THR A 101 5.79 -23.64 -8.73
C THR A 101 6.66 -24.55 -9.60
N VAL A 102 7.75 -24.05 -10.17
CA VAL A 102 8.69 -24.85 -10.99
C VAL A 102 9.32 -25.96 -10.15
N LYS A 103 9.75 -25.64 -8.92
CA LYS A 103 10.32 -26.62 -8.00
C LYS A 103 9.32 -27.72 -7.64
N GLU A 104 8.06 -27.37 -7.41
CA GLU A 104 7.01 -28.35 -7.08
C GLU A 104 6.62 -29.21 -8.30
N LEU A 105 6.55 -28.62 -9.49
CA LEU A 105 6.35 -29.35 -10.74
C LEU A 105 7.49 -30.35 -10.99
N SER A 106 8.74 -29.95 -10.76
CA SER A 106 9.91 -30.82 -10.87
C SER A 106 9.84 -32.03 -9.93
N LYS A 107 9.43 -31.81 -8.66
CA LYS A 107 9.21 -32.92 -7.71
C LYS A 107 8.09 -33.87 -8.15
N LYS A 108 6.98 -33.35 -8.68
CA LYS A 108 5.89 -34.19 -9.19
C LYS A 108 6.33 -35.00 -10.41
N LEU A 109 7.09 -34.38 -11.31
CA LEU A 109 7.62 -35.01 -12.51
C LEU A 109 8.59 -36.16 -12.17
N THR A 110 9.52 -35.93 -11.23
CA THR A 110 10.41 -37.00 -10.73
C THR A 110 9.64 -38.11 -10.02
N LYS A 111 8.60 -37.78 -9.23
CA LYS A 111 7.71 -38.76 -8.60
C LYS A 111 6.91 -39.59 -9.60
N TRP A 112 6.50 -39.01 -10.72
CA TRP A 112 5.79 -39.72 -11.79
C TRP A 112 6.70 -40.60 -12.65
N GLY A 113 8.00 -40.63 -12.37
CA GLY A 113 8.91 -41.54 -13.05
C GLY A 113 9.06 -41.26 -14.55
N THR A 114 8.86 -40.00 -14.98
CA THR A 114 9.17 -39.60 -16.37
C THR A 114 10.68 -39.47 -16.55
N ASN A 115 11.38 -40.60 -16.41
CA ASN A 115 12.60 -40.84 -17.15
C ASN A 115 12.14 -41.36 -18.51
N SER A 116 11.87 -40.44 -19.45
CA SER A 116 11.83 -40.86 -20.85
C SER A 116 13.23 -41.30 -21.21
N MET A 117 13.37 -42.58 -21.54
CA MET A 117 14.56 -43.16 -22.14
C MET A 117 15.05 -42.27 -23.29
N ASN A 118 16.30 -41.79 -23.17
CA ASN A 118 17.37 -41.89 -24.17
C ASN A 118 18.62 -41.17 -23.66
#